data_AF-A0A953PUP5-F1
#
_entry.id   AF-A0A953PUP5-F1
#
_cell.length_a   1.000
_cell.length_b   1.000
_cell.length_c   1.000
_cell.angle_alpha   90.00
_cell.angle_beta   90.00
_cell.angle_gamma   90.00
#
_symmetry.space_group_name_H-M   'P 1'
#
loop_
_entity.id
_entity.type
_entity.pdbx_description
1 polymer ?
#
loop_
_entity_poly.entity_id
_entity_poly.type
_entity_poly.pdbx_seq_one_letter_code
_entity_poly.pdbx_strand_id
1 'polypeptide(L)'
;MWDSLRQDLTYAMRTMRRAPGFAVTAVAILAIGIGATTAAFSVTDFVLIRPLPFPEPERLVRMYERTAGYSRMELSAANYRDWKQASTVFESLGLYHLAIGNLIGPTEPLRVEGAAVSADLFPTLRVQPLIGRLFAAGDDRAGAPGTIVLSYRLWQTNSAATPA
;
A
#
# COMPACT_ATOMS: atom_id res chain seq x y z
N MET A 1 44.36 0.29 -24.07
CA MET A 1 43.28 -0.28 -23.21
C MET A 1 41.90 0.16 -23.67
N TRP A 2 41.68 1.46 -23.95
CA TRP A 2 40.40 1.92 -24.52
C TRP A 2 40.18 1.49 -25.98
N ASP A 3 41.24 1.46 -26.79
CA ASP A 3 41.15 1.06 -28.19
C ASP A 3 40.80 -0.43 -28.35
N SER A 4 41.32 -1.29 -27.46
CA SER A 4 40.99 -2.72 -27.46
C SER A 4 39.53 -2.96 -27.10
N LEU A 5 38.99 -2.27 -26.09
CA LEU A 5 37.56 -2.37 -25.73
C LEU A 5 36.63 -1.94 -26.88
N ARG A 6 36.97 -0.86 -27.60
CA ARG A 6 36.20 -0.43 -28.78
C ARG A 6 36.26 -1.46 -29.91
N GLN A 7 37.44 -2.02 -30.15
CA GLN A 7 37.64 -3.02 -31.19
C GLN A 7 36.84 -4.29 -30.89
N ASP A 8 36.88 -4.76 -29.64
CA ASP A 8 36.13 -5.94 -29.17
C ASP A 8 34.62 -5.73 -29.27
N LEU A 9 34.10 -4.56 -28.86
CA LEU A 9 32.68 -4.24 -28.96
C LEU A 9 32.19 -4.20 -30.42
N THR A 10 32.99 -3.58 -31.30
CA THR A 10 32.68 -3.49 -32.73
C THR A 10 32.70 -4.88 -33.38
N TYR A 11 33.67 -5.73 -33.00
CA TYR A 11 33.76 -7.09 -33.46
C TYR A 11 32.57 -7.93 -32.99
N ALA A 12 32.22 -7.87 -31.70
CA ALA A 12 31.08 -8.57 -31.12
C ALA A 12 29.76 -8.18 -31.82
N MET A 13 29.55 -6.88 -32.07
CA MET A 13 28.34 -6.39 -32.74
C MET A 13 28.28 -6.84 -34.20
N ARG A 14 29.42 -6.90 -34.90
CA ARG A 14 29.48 -7.42 -36.27
C ARG A 14 29.20 -8.92 -36.33
N THR A 15 29.65 -9.67 -35.34
CA THR A 15 29.39 -11.11 -35.20
C THR A 15 27.91 -11.38 -34.89
N MET A 16 27.29 -10.60 -34.00
CA MET A 16 25.84 -10.70 -33.74
C MET A 16 25.00 -10.43 -35.00
N ARG A 17 25.39 -9.47 -35.84
CA ARG A 17 24.69 -9.18 -37.11
C ARG A 17 24.85 -10.29 -38.16
N ARG A 18 25.89 -11.12 -38.07
CA ARG A 18 26.11 -12.27 -38.98
C ARG A 18 25.30 -13.52 -38.59
N ALA A 19 24.90 -13.64 -37.33
CA ALA A 19 24.11 -14.76 -36.82
C ALA A 19 22.90 -14.25 -35.99
N PRO A 20 21.94 -13.55 -36.62
CA PRO A 20 20.87 -12.85 -35.91
C PRO A 20 19.95 -13.78 -35.12
N GLY A 21 19.69 -15.00 -35.61
CA GLY A 21 18.86 -15.97 -34.89
C GLY A 21 19.45 -16.37 -33.53
N PHE A 22 20.73 -16.75 -33.51
CA PHE A 22 21.43 -17.08 -32.26
C PHE A 22 21.49 -15.88 -31.31
N ALA A 23 21.83 -14.70 -31.83
CA ALA A 23 21.91 -13.48 -31.01
C ALA A 23 20.55 -13.13 -30.38
N VAL A 24 19.46 -13.20 -31.14
CA VAL A 24 18.11 -12.95 -30.62
C VAL A 24 17.73 -13.96 -29.55
N THR A 25 17.97 -15.26 -29.77
CA THR A 25 17.68 -16.30 -28.77
C THR A 25 18.49 -16.10 -27.50
N ALA A 26 19.79 -15.82 -27.60
CA ALA A 26 20.65 -15.57 -26.45
C ALA A 26 20.20 -14.33 -25.66
N VAL A 27 19.87 -13.24 -26.34
CA VAL A 27 19.34 -12.01 -25.70
C VAL A 27 17.99 -12.28 -25.05
N ALA A 28 17.09 -13.03 -25.69
CA ALA A 28 15.79 -13.37 -25.12
C ALA A 28 15.93 -14.20 -23.84
N ILE A 29 16.81 -15.20 -23.83
CA ILE A 29 17.09 -16.03 -22.65
C ILE A 29 17.63 -15.15 -21.50
N LEU A 30 18.60 -14.28 -21.78
CA LEU A 30 19.16 -13.36 -20.79
C LEU A 30 18.09 -12.38 -20.27
N ALA A 31 17.28 -11.81 -21.15
CA ALA A 31 16.22 -10.88 -20.79
C ALA A 31 15.16 -11.54 -19.91
N ILE A 32 14.76 -12.77 -20.23
CA ILE A 32 13.81 -13.55 -19.40
C ILE A 32 14.42 -13.86 -18.04
N GLY A 33 15.68 -14.32 -17.99
CA GLY A 33 16.35 -14.62 -16.72
C GLY A 33 16.45 -13.39 -15.81
N ILE A 34 16.94 -12.27 -16.34
CA ILE A 34 17.06 -11.00 -15.61
C ILE A 34 15.67 -10.49 -15.20
N GLY A 35 14.70 -10.52 -16.11
CA GLY A 35 13.34 -10.06 -15.87
C GLY A 35 12.64 -10.88 -14.78
N ALA A 36 12.77 -12.22 -14.80
CA ALA A 36 12.18 -13.11 -13.82
C ALA A 36 12.77 -12.89 -12.42
N THR A 37 14.10 -12.80 -12.29
CA THR A 37 14.75 -12.52 -11.00
C THR A 37 14.38 -11.14 -10.47
N THR A 38 14.35 -10.12 -11.34
CA THR A 38 13.95 -8.75 -10.98
C THR A 38 12.50 -8.69 -10.53
N ALA A 39 11.59 -9.38 -11.23
CA ALA A 39 10.17 -9.43 -10.89
C ALA A 39 9.95 -10.12 -9.54
N ALA A 40 10.59 -11.27 -9.32
CA ALA A 40 10.52 -11.99 -8.04
C ALA A 40 11.03 -11.13 -6.88
N PHE A 41 12.17 -10.45 -7.06
CA PHE A 41 12.70 -9.54 -6.04
C PHE A 41 11.79 -8.32 -5.84
N SER A 42 11.22 -7.74 -6.90
CA SER A 42 10.32 -6.58 -6.78
C SER A 42 9.05 -6.90 -6.00
N VAL A 43 8.46 -8.07 -6.23
CA VAL A 43 7.30 -8.54 -5.45
C VAL A 43 7.69 -8.79 -4.00
N THR A 44 8.84 -9.45 -3.79
CA THR A 44 9.35 -9.70 -2.43
C THR A 44 9.64 -8.41 -1.70
N ASP A 45 10.27 -7.43 -2.35
CA ASP A 45 10.57 -6.13 -1.77
C ASP A 45 9.29 -5.40 -1.36
N PHE A 46 8.30 -5.36 -2.26
CA PHE A 46 7.02 -4.70 -2.00
C PHE A 46 6.18 -5.38 -0.90
N VAL A 47 6.24 -6.71 -0.80
CA VAL A 47 5.39 -7.49 0.13
C VAL A 47 6.06 -7.75 1.48
N LEU A 48 7.38 -8.01 1.49
CA LEU A 48 8.11 -8.53 2.65
C LEU A 48 9.14 -7.55 3.22
N ILE A 49 9.80 -6.73 2.39
CA ILE A 49 11.00 -5.98 2.81
C ILE A 49 10.70 -4.51 3.08
N ARG A 50 9.82 -3.89 2.30
CA ARG A 50 9.52 -2.47 2.46
C ARG A 50 8.79 -2.27 3.79
N PRO A 51 9.41 -1.57 4.76
CA PRO A 51 8.75 -1.30 6.02
C PRO A 51 7.47 -0.52 5.74
N LEU A 52 6.45 -0.75 6.56
CA LEU A 52 5.23 0.04 6.51
C LEU A 52 5.62 1.53 6.48
N PRO A 53 5.04 2.36 5.60
CA PRO A 53 5.44 3.75 5.43
C PRO A 53 4.89 4.65 6.56
N PHE A 54 5.02 4.19 7.79
CA PHE A 54 4.64 4.87 9.02
C PHE A 54 5.88 5.05 9.90
N PRO A 55 5.93 6.08 10.75
CA PRO A 55 6.99 6.22 11.73
C PRO A 55 7.01 5.04 12.72
N GLU A 56 8.20 4.54 13.07
CA GLU A 56 8.40 3.39 13.99
C GLU A 56 7.57 2.15 13.61
N PRO A 57 7.69 1.63 12.37
CA PRO A 57 6.86 0.52 11.88
C PRO A 57 7.06 -0.77 12.67
N GLU A 58 8.24 -0.97 13.27
CA GLU A 58 8.55 -2.09 14.18
C GLU A 58 7.72 -2.09 15.48
N ARG A 59 7.12 -0.96 15.85
CA ARG A 59 6.23 -0.86 17.02
C ARG A 59 4.76 -1.07 16.68
N LEU A 60 4.43 -1.22 15.39
CA LEU A 60 3.06 -1.46 14.94
C LEU A 60 2.80 -2.97 14.91
N VAL A 61 1.72 -3.37 15.58
CA VAL A 61 1.24 -4.76 15.56
C VAL A 61 -0.21 -4.80 15.09
N ARG A 62 -0.54 -5.80 14.27
CA ARG A 62 -1.91 -6.09 13.88
C ARG A 62 -2.47 -7.19 14.78
N MET A 63 -3.57 -6.88 15.44
CA MET A 63 -4.24 -7.83 16.32
C MET A 63 -5.32 -8.60 15.57
N TYR A 64 -5.51 -9.86 15.98
CA TYR A 64 -6.54 -10.75 15.49
C TYR A 64 -7.18 -11.49 16.65
N GLU A 65 -8.45 -11.85 16.51
CA GLU A 65 -9.12 -12.76 17.44
C GLU A 65 -8.91 -14.21 17.01
N ARG A 66 -8.98 -15.10 18.00
CA ARG A 66 -8.95 -16.54 17.78
C ARG A 66 -10.28 -17.14 18.19
N THR A 67 -10.92 -17.83 17.26
CA THR A 67 -12.17 -18.56 17.48
C THR A 67 -11.93 -20.05 17.17
N ALA A 68 -12.78 -20.94 17.68
CA ALA A 68 -12.71 -22.36 17.34
C ALA A 68 -12.72 -22.53 15.80
N GLY A 69 -11.67 -23.15 15.25
CA GLY A 69 -11.50 -23.34 13.80
C GLY A 69 -10.79 -22.20 13.05
N TYR A 70 -10.58 -21.03 13.65
CA TYR A 70 -9.96 -19.87 12.98
C TYR A 70 -8.88 -19.21 13.86
N SER A 71 -7.65 -19.16 13.35
CA SER A 71 -6.49 -18.60 14.06
C SER A 71 -6.36 -17.08 13.92
N ARG A 72 -6.99 -16.48 12.92
CA ARG A 72 -6.97 -15.04 12.64
C ARG A 72 -8.33 -14.56 12.17
N MET A 73 -9.13 -14.05 13.09
CA MET A 73 -10.43 -13.44 12.82
C MET A 73 -10.36 -11.94 13.09
N GLU A 74 -11.18 -11.17 12.37
CA GLU A 74 -11.30 -9.74 12.63
C GLU A 74 -11.92 -9.48 14.00
N LEU A 75 -11.43 -8.44 14.66
CA LEU A 75 -11.83 -8.05 16.00
C LEU A 75 -13.25 -7.47 15.98
N SER A 76 -14.12 -7.96 16.87
CA SER A 76 -15.43 -7.31 17.05
C SER A 76 -15.27 -5.90 17.62
N ALA A 77 -16.15 -4.98 17.21
CA ALA A 77 -16.10 -3.59 17.71
C ALA A 77 -16.29 -3.49 19.24
N ALA A 78 -16.97 -4.46 19.87
CA ALA A 78 -17.10 -4.55 21.32
C ALA A 78 -15.75 -4.92 21.97
N ASN A 79 -15.11 -5.99 21.49
CA ASN A 79 -13.82 -6.44 22.03
C ASN A 79 -12.72 -5.39 21.81
N TYR A 80 -12.76 -4.64 20.71
CA TYR A 80 -11.89 -3.46 20.52
C TYR A 80 -12.02 -2.44 21.67
N ARG A 81 -13.25 -2.11 22.09
CA ARG A 81 -13.46 -1.16 23.19
C ARG A 81 -12.95 -1.70 24.50
N ASP A 82 -13.21 -2.97 24.78
CA ASP A 82 -12.75 -3.63 26.01
C ASP A 82 -11.21 -3.66 26.06
N TRP A 83 -10.56 -4.01 24.94
CA TRP A 83 -9.10 -4.04 24.86
C TRP A 83 -8.49 -2.65 24.95
N LYS A 84 -9.11 -1.65 24.32
CA LYS A 84 -8.66 -0.25 24.41
C LYS A 84 -8.72 0.26 25.87
N GLN A 85 -9.71 -0.17 26.65
CA GLN A 85 -9.84 0.22 28.05
C GLN A 85 -8.93 -0.58 28.99
N ALA A 86 -8.73 -1.87 28.72
CA ALA A 86 -8.00 -2.78 29.61
C ALA A 86 -6.50 -2.87 29.33
N SER A 87 -6.05 -2.55 28.11
CA SER A 87 -4.66 -2.70 27.72
C SER A 87 -3.78 -1.60 28.30
N THR A 88 -2.70 -2.00 28.97
CA THR A 88 -1.62 -1.12 29.43
C THR A 88 -0.34 -1.27 28.61
N VAL A 89 -0.32 -2.18 27.63
CA VAL A 89 0.89 -2.55 26.87
C VAL A 89 1.03 -1.77 25.57
N PHE A 90 -0.06 -1.18 25.06
CA PHE A 90 -0.07 -0.41 23.82
C PHE A 90 -0.21 1.07 24.11
N GLU A 91 0.59 1.88 23.42
CA GLU A 91 0.53 3.36 23.50
C GLU A 91 -0.81 3.88 22.94
N SER A 92 -1.28 3.30 21.84
CA SER A 92 -2.58 3.60 21.25
C SER A 92 -3.09 2.41 20.45
N LEU A 93 -4.41 2.34 20.28
CA LEU A 93 -5.08 1.32 19.46
C LEU A 93 -5.99 2.04 18.47
N GLY A 94 -5.95 1.60 17.21
CA GLY A 94 -6.88 2.00 16.18
C GLY A 94 -7.54 0.78 15.53
N LEU A 95 -8.76 0.97 15.04
CA LEU A 95 -9.52 -0.02 14.31
C LEU A 95 -9.68 0.41 12.86
N TYR A 96 -9.66 -0.56 11.95
CA TYR A 96 -10.05 -0.35 10.56
C TYR A 96 -10.77 -1.57 10.01
N HIS A 97 -11.66 -1.33 9.05
CA HIS A 97 -12.33 -2.36 8.27
C HIS A 97 -12.37 -1.89 6.81
N LEU A 98 -11.91 -2.73 5.89
CA LEU A 98 -11.89 -2.40 4.47
C LEU A 98 -13.33 -2.30 3.93
N ALA A 99 -13.60 -1.23 3.19
CA ALA A 99 -14.91 -0.96 2.65
C ALA A 99 -14.78 -0.56 1.18
N ILE A 100 -15.78 -0.91 0.38
CA ILE A 100 -15.89 -0.45 -0.99
C ILE A 100 -17.16 0.38 -1.08
N GLY A 101 -17.02 1.60 -1.60
CA GLY A 101 -18.12 2.53 -1.79
C GLY A 101 -18.20 2.99 -3.24
N ASN A 102 -19.34 3.57 -3.61
CA ASN A 102 -19.47 4.31 -4.85
C ASN A 102 -19.54 5.79 -4.50
N LEU A 103 -18.58 6.57 -5.01
CA LEU A 103 -18.60 8.02 -4.94
C LEU A 103 -19.51 8.53 -6.06
N ILE A 104 -20.63 9.11 -5.66
CA ILE A 104 -21.61 9.73 -6.57
C ILE A 104 -21.38 11.23 -6.50
N GLY A 105 -21.17 11.85 -7.66
CA GLY A 105 -20.94 13.28 -7.79
C GLY A 105 -21.53 13.81 -9.09
N PRO A 106 -21.10 15.01 -9.54
CA PRO A 106 -21.54 15.58 -10.82
C PRO A 106 -21.00 14.83 -12.05
N THR A 107 -20.01 13.96 -11.87
CA THR A 107 -19.45 13.08 -12.91
C THR A 107 -20.00 11.66 -12.81
N GLU A 108 -19.57 10.77 -13.71
CA GLU A 108 -19.88 9.34 -13.62
C GLU A 108 -19.54 8.75 -12.24
N PRO A 109 -20.40 7.86 -11.70
CA PRO A 109 -20.14 7.20 -10.42
C PRO A 109 -18.80 6.47 -10.41
N LEU A 110 -17.98 6.74 -9.40
CA LEU A 110 -16.67 6.13 -9.26
C LEU A 110 -16.71 5.10 -8.12
N ARG A 111 -16.41 3.84 -8.43
CA ARG A 111 -16.17 2.82 -7.41
C ARG A 111 -14.83 3.11 -6.72
N VAL A 112 -14.86 3.29 -5.41
CA VAL A 112 -13.70 3.62 -4.58
C VAL A 112 -13.49 2.56 -3.50
N GLU A 113 -12.24 2.14 -3.35
CA GLU A 113 -11.81 1.35 -2.20
C GLU A 113 -11.42 2.32 -1.07
N GLY A 114 -11.88 2.00 0.13
CA GLY A 114 -11.60 2.79 1.33
C GLY A 114 -11.59 1.91 2.58
N ALA A 115 -11.63 2.56 3.73
CA ALA A 115 -11.76 1.89 5.00
C ALA A 115 -12.64 2.71 5.94
N ALA A 116 -13.49 2.02 6.70
CA ALA A 116 -14.08 2.58 7.90
C ALA A 116 -13.04 2.46 9.02
N VAL A 117 -12.76 3.56 9.71
CA VAL A 117 -11.66 3.62 10.68
C VAL A 117 -12.13 4.30 11.96
N SER A 118 -11.53 3.94 13.09
CA SER A 118 -11.73 4.68 14.36
C SER A 118 -11.01 6.03 14.31
N ALA A 119 -11.44 6.96 15.17
CA ALA A 119 -10.77 8.26 15.30
C ALA A 119 -9.28 8.14 15.68
N ASP A 120 -8.94 7.08 16.42
CA ASP A 120 -7.57 6.83 16.89
C ASP A 120 -6.61 6.23 15.84
N LEU A 121 -7.11 5.80 14.67
CA LEU A 121 -6.27 5.06 13.72
C LEU A 121 -5.14 5.94 13.16
N PHE A 122 -5.47 7.12 12.62
CA PHE A 122 -4.46 7.99 12.04
C PHE A 122 -3.45 8.52 13.07
N PRO A 123 -3.86 8.93 14.30
CA PRO A 123 -2.91 9.21 15.37
C PRO A 123 -1.99 8.03 15.71
N THR A 124 -2.54 6.80 15.77
CA THR A 124 -1.75 5.58 16.03
C THR A 124 -0.70 5.35 14.93
N LEU A 125 -1.06 5.59 13.68
CA LEU A 125 -0.14 5.51 12.54
C LEU A 125 0.73 6.77 12.38
N ARG A 126 0.54 7.78 13.24
CA ARG A 126 1.20 9.09 13.22
C ARG A 126 1.11 9.78 11.85
N VAL A 127 -0.03 9.61 11.18
CA VAL A 127 -0.34 10.25 9.90
C VAL A 127 -0.86 11.66 10.17
N GLN A 128 -0.35 12.64 9.42
CA GLN A 128 -0.83 14.02 9.46
C GLN A 128 -1.65 14.35 8.21
N PRO A 129 -2.73 15.14 8.32
CA PRO A 129 -3.49 15.56 7.16
C PRO A 129 -2.67 16.56 6.33
N LEU A 130 -2.80 16.50 5.01
CA LEU A 130 -2.24 17.53 4.14
C LEU A 130 -3.08 18.82 4.18
N ILE A 131 -4.39 18.67 4.22
CA ILE A 131 -5.39 19.76 4.22
C ILE A 131 -6.51 19.37 5.19
N GLY A 132 -7.03 20.34 5.95
CA GLY A 132 -8.17 20.15 6.83
C GLY A 132 -7.81 19.39 8.12
N ARG A 133 -8.69 18.47 8.52
CA ARG A 133 -8.54 17.68 9.75
C ARG A 133 -8.77 16.19 9.50
N LEU A 134 -8.22 15.36 10.37
CA LEU A 134 -8.57 13.94 10.47
C LEU A 134 -9.79 13.75 11.38
N PHE A 135 -10.20 12.50 11.57
CA PHE A 135 -11.25 12.13 12.51
C PHE A 135 -10.87 12.57 13.93
N ALA A 136 -11.80 13.27 14.58
CA ALA A 136 -11.70 13.67 15.98
C ALA A 136 -12.45 12.68 16.88
N ALA A 137 -12.16 12.72 18.18
CA ALA A 137 -12.83 11.87 19.15
C ALA A 137 -14.37 12.09 19.09
N GLY A 138 -15.10 11.03 18.77
CA GLY A 138 -16.56 11.07 18.64
C GLY A 138 -17.08 11.03 17.20
N ASP A 139 -16.23 11.28 16.19
CA ASP A 139 -16.61 11.14 14.78
C ASP A 139 -16.89 9.68 14.39
N ASP A 140 -16.39 8.73 15.17
CA ASP A 140 -16.54 7.28 14.99
C ASP A 140 -17.70 6.67 15.81
N ARG A 141 -18.58 7.52 16.37
CA ARG A 141 -19.79 7.09 17.10
C ARG A 141 -20.97 6.89 16.17
N ALA A 142 -21.85 5.97 16.56
CA ALA A 142 -23.14 5.80 15.89
C ALA A 142 -23.94 7.12 15.94
N GLY A 143 -24.40 7.60 14.78
CA GLY A 143 -25.14 8.85 14.65
C GLY A 143 -24.28 10.12 14.57
N ALA A 144 -22.95 10.01 14.59
CA ALA A 144 -22.08 11.13 14.31
C ALA A 144 -22.25 11.63 12.86
N PRO A 145 -21.97 12.92 12.57
CA PRO A 145 -21.95 13.42 11.20
C PRO A 145 -21.01 12.60 10.31
N GLY A 146 -21.46 12.29 9.09
CA GLY A 146 -20.65 11.55 8.11
C GLY A 146 -19.41 12.34 7.73
N THR A 147 -18.28 12.02 8.33
CA THR A 147 -16.97 12.60 8.01
C THR A 147 -16.21 11.64 7.09
N ILE A 148 -15.55 12.17 6.06
CA ILE A 148 -14.76 11.38 5.12
C ILE A 148 -13.39 12.02 4.99
N VAL A 149 -12.34 11.19 5.04
CA VAL A 149 -10.98 11.59 4.72
C VAL A 149 -10.64 11.04 3.34
N LEU A 150 -10.20 11.92 2.44
CA LEU A 150 -9.87 11.57 1.07
C LEU A 150 -8.37 11.34 0.92
N SER A 151 -8.00 10.33 0.13
CA SER A 151 -6.60 10.19 -0.27
C SER A 151 -6.21 11.31 -1.22
N TYR A 152 -4.94 11.73 -1.15
CA TYR A 152 -4.41 12.79 -2.01
C TYR A 152 -4.62 12.49 -3.50
N ARG A 153 -4.42 11.24 -3.92
CA ARG A 153 -4.65 10.82 -5.30
C ARG A 153 -6.10 11.01 -5.72
N LEU A 154 -7.06 10.57 -4.90
CA LEU A 154 -8.48 10.72 -5.21
C LEU A 154 -8.87 12.18 -5.33
N TRP A 155 -8.38 13.03 -4.41
CA TRP A 155 -8.56 14.47 -4.45
C TRP A 155 -8.00 15.12 -5.72
N GLN A 156 -6.79 14.76 -6.15
CA GLN A 156 -6.20 15.28 -7.38
C GLN A 156 -6.95 14.85 -8.64
N THR A 157 -7.37 13.58 -8.70
CA THR A 157 -8.02 13.03 -9.89
C THR A 157 -9.49 13.43 -10.01
N ASN A 158 -10.09 13.98 -8.95
CA ASN A 158 -11.51 14.28 -8.91
C ASN A 158 -11.76 15.65 -8.26
N SER A 159 -12.01 16.66 -9.11
CA SER A 159 -12.34 18.02 -8.67
C SER A 159 -13.64 18.11 -7.88
N ALA A 160 -14.54 17.12 -7.96
CA ALA A 160 -15.73 17.05 -7.11
C ALA A 160 -15.44 16.56 -5.68
N ALA A 161 -14.20 16.11 -5.41
CA ALA A 161 -13.74 15.74 -4.08
C ALA A 161 -13.08 16.93 -3.34
N THR A 162 -13.17 18.15 -3.88
CA THR A 162 -12.71 19.37 -3.22
C THR A 162 -13.66 19.68 -2.05
N PRO A 163 -13.21 19.65 -0.79
CA PRO A 163 -14.05 20.05 0.33
C PRO A 163 -14.41 21.54 0.19
N ALA A 164 -15.65 21.89 0.51
CA ALA A 164 -16.10 23.28 0.66
C ALA A 164 -15.49 23.93 1.90
#